data_AF-A7TKU8-F1
#
_entry.id   AF-A7TKU8-F1
#
_cell.length_a   1.000
_cell.length_b   1.000
_cell.length_c   1.000
_cell.angle_alpha   90.00
_cell.angle_beta   90.00
_cell.angle_gamma   90.00
#
_symmetry.space_group_name_H-M   'P 1'
#
loop_
_entity.id
_entity.type
_entity.pdbx_description
1 polymer ?
#
loop_
_entity_poly.entity_id
_entity_poly.type
_entity_poly.pdbx_seq_one_letter_code
_entity_poly.pdbx_strand_id
1 'polypeptide(L)'
;MSQSSAFSRVLAVTGALTALSLTGYAIYFDYQRRNNPEFRKGLKRELKKQAKALKLEEEEAKQRKLQEVGEALTKDLATDPLPTDPAQREASFATNVELGERLSVVPGKELEAACKFYKALSVYPNPADLLGIYQRSVPENIYEYIVLMIAVYPPTNIASIINGVQNPTAAVSEAELAAMSKVNDIDE
;
A
#
# COMPACT_ATOMS: atom_id res chain seq x y z
N MET A 1 -41.49 47.77 50.65
CA MET A 1 -40.41 47.25 49.77
C MET A 1 -40.02 45.79 50.11
N SER A 2 -40.95 44.91 50.53
CA SER A 2 -40.61 43.53 51.00
C SER A 2 -40.90 42.40 49.99
N GLN A 3 -41.57 42.68 48.87
CA GLN A 3 -41.96 41.68 47.86
C GLN A 3 -40.78 41.25 46.96
N SER A 4 -39.83 42.16 46.69
CA SER A 4 -38.68 41.90 45.81
C SER A 4 -37.73 40.82 46.36
N SER A 5 -37.55 40.75 47.68
CA SER A 5 -36.65 39.76 48.29
C SER A 5 -37.25 38.35 48.31
N ALA A 6 -38.58 38.24 48.43
CA ALA A 6 -39.28 36.96 48.37
C ALA A 6 -39.25 36.38 46.94
N PHE A 7 -39.50 37.20 45.92
CA PHE A 7 -39.42 36.78 44.52
C PHE A 7 -38.00 36.35 44.11
N SER A 8 -36.97 37.12 44.49
CA SER A 8 -35.58 36.73 44.23
C SER A 8 -35.18 35.43 44.93
N ARG A 9 -35.69 35.17 46.14
CA ARG A 9 -35.46 33.91 46.87
C ARG A 9 -36.14 32.73 46.19
N VAL A 10 -37.40 32.89 45.76
CA VAL A 10 -38.12 31.84 45.01
C VAL A 10 -37.38 31.53 43.71
N LEU A 11 -36.99 32.55 42.95
CA LEU A 11 -36.26 32.37 41.69
C LEU A 11 -34.90 31.69 41.88
N ALA A 12 -34.15 32.06 42.93
CA ALA A 12 -32.87 31.44 43.26
C ALA A 12 -33.04 29.96 43.66
N VAL A 13 -34.06 29.64 44.46
CA VAL A 13 -34.35 28.27 44.89
C VAL A 13 -34.80 27.42 43.70
N THR A 14 -35.69 27.92 42.84
CA THR A 14 -36.12 27.18 41.64
C THR A 14 -34.98 27.03 40.62
N GLY A 15 -34.14 28.04 40.47
CA GLY A 15 -32.95 27.99 39.61
C GLY A 15 -31.94 26.94 40.10
N ALA A 16 -31.70 26.88 41.42
CA ALA A 16 -30.83 25.87 42.01
C ALA A 16 -31.40 24.45 41.85
N LEU A 17 -32.70 24.26 42.09
CA LEU A 17 -33.37 22.96 41.93
C LEU A 17 -33.35 22.45 40.49
N THR A 18 -33.63 23.34 39.53
CA THR A 18 -33.60 22.99 38.10
C THR A 18 -32.19 22.64 37.64
N ALA A 19 -31.19 23.44 38.03
CA ALA A 19 -29.78 23.14 37.74
C ALA A 19 -29.37 21.77 38.31
N LEU A 20 -29.66 21.49 39.58
CA LEU A 20 -29.35 20.20 40.22
C LEU A 20 -30.06 19.03 39.53
N SER A 21 -31.32 19.20 39.14
CA SER A 21 -32.09 18.16 38.45
C SER A 21 -31.49 17.84 37.08
N LEU A 22 -31.11 18.86 36.31
CA LEU A 22 -30.47 18.68 35.00
C LEU A 22 -29.09 18.02 35.14
N THR A 23 -28.28 18.46 36.10
CA THR A 23 -26.97 17.85 36.37
C THR A 23 -27.11 16.40 36.80
N GLY A 24 -28.04 16.09 37.70
CA GLY A 24 -28.32 14.71 38.12
C GLY A 24 -28.78 13.84 36.96
N TYR A 25 -29.67 14.35 36.10
CA TYR A 25 -30.11 13.64 34.90
C TYR A 25 -28.97 13.42 33.90
N ALA A 26 -28.11 14.41 33.67
CA ALA A 26 -26.97 14.27 32.76
C ALA A 26 -25.99 13.18 33.24
N ILE A 27 -25.70 13.13 34.55
CA ILE A 27 -24.86 12.08 35.15
C ILE A 27 -25.53 10.71 34.99
N TYR A 28 -26.82 10.59 35.34
CA TYR A 28 -27.57 9.35 35.19
C TYR A 28 -27.63 8.88 33.73
N PHE A 29 -27.89 9.80 32.80
CA PHE A 29 -27.96 9.51 31.38
C PHE A 29 -26.63 9.02 30.81
N ASP A 30 -25.50 9.65 31.17
CA ASP A 30 -24.18 9.19 30.75
C ASP A 30 -23.85 7.81 31.34
N TYR A 31 -24.20 7.57 32.61
CA TYR A 31 -24.05 6.25 33.25
C TYR A 31 -24.89 5.18 32.53
N GLN A 32 -26.18 5.44 32.31
CA GLN A 32 -27.08 4.52 31.63
C GLN A 32 -26.63 4.21 30.20
N ARG A 33 -26.16 5.23 29.47
CA ARG A 33 -25.61 5.07 28.11
C ARG A 33 -24.35 4.20 28.09
N ARG A 34 -23.40 4.45 28.99
CA ARG A 34 -22.12 3.70 29.05
C ARG A 34 -22.30 2.27 29.54
N ASN A 35 -23.25 2.04 30.43
CA ASN A 35 -23.49 0.73 31.03
C ASN A 35 -24.52 -0.13 30.25
N ASN A 36 -25.13 0.42 29.19
CA ASN A 36 -26.05 -0.34 28.34
C ASN A 36 -25.28 -1.33 27.42
N PRO A 37 -25.52 -2.64 27.53
CA PRO A 37 -24.84 -3.65 26.72
C PRO A 37 -25.15 -3.54 25.22
N GLU A 38 -26.37 -3.13 24.85
CA GLU A 38 -26.77 -3.00 23.45
C GLU A 38 -26.06 -1.82 22.77
N PHE A 39 -25.85 -0.70 23.48
CA PHE A 39 -25.06 0.43 22.98
C PHE A 39 -23.61 0.02 22.68
N ARG A 40 -22.98 -0.71 23.61
CA ARG A 40 -21.60 -1.20 23.42
C ARG A 40 -21.50 -2.19 22.25
N LYS A 41 -22.49 -3.06 22.08
CA LYS A 41 -22.56 -3.97 20.92
C LYS A 41 -22.75 -3.18 19.62
N GLY A 42 -23.62 -2.17 19.61
CA GLY A 42 -23.82 -1.27 18.48
C GLY A 42 -22.53 -0.58 18.05
N LEU A 43 -21.84 0.05 18.99
CA LEU A 43 -20.56 0.72 18.73
C LEU A 43 -19.50 -0.25 18.18
N LYS A 44 -19.37 -1.45 18.74
CA LYS A 44 -18.47 -2.48 18.21
C LYS A 44 -18.83 -2.89 16.78
N ARG A 45 -20.12 -3.02 16.47
CA ARG A 45 -20.60 -3.35 15.12
C ARG A 45 -20.27 -2.22 14.13
N GLU A 46 -20.48 -0.97 14.53
CA GLU A 46 -20.17 0.21 13.69
C GLU A 46 -18.67 0.35 13.45
N LEU A 47 -17.84 0.25 14.48
CA LEU A 47 -16.38 0.26 14.34
C LEU A 47 -15.90 -0.86 13.41
N LYS A 48 -16.45 -2.07 13.53
CA LYS A 48 -16.13 -3.18 12.64
C LYS A 48 -16.60 -2.91 11.20
N LYS A 49 -17.74 -2.26 11.01
CA LYS A 49 -18.24 -1.89 9.68
C LYS A 49 -17.34 -0.82 9.04
N GLN A 50 -16.97 0.23 9.77
CA GLN A 50 -16.05 1.28 9.30
C GLN A 50 -14.68 0.69 8.96
N ALA A 51 -14.11 -0.14 9.83
CA ALA A 51 -12.84 -0.80 9.57
C ALA A 51 -12.90 -1.72 8.33
N LYS A 52 -14.03 -2.38 8.07
CA LYS A 52 -14.23 -3.15 6.84
C LYS A 52 -14.38 -2.26 5.61
N ALA A 53 -15.10 -1.16 5.72
CA ALA A 53 -15.27 -0.20 4.63
C ALA A 53 -13.92 0.42 4.22
N LEU A 54 -13.12 0.87 5.19
CA LEU A 54 -11.77 1.40 4.92
C LEU A 54 -10.87 0.38 4.24
N LYS A 55 -10.87 -0.88 4.70
CA LYS A 55 -10.11 -1.95 4.04
C LYS A 55 -10.57 -2.19 2.60
N LEU A 56 -11.89 -2.20 2.37
CA LEU A 56 -12.44 -2.38 1.03
C LEU A 56 -12.06 -1.21 0.12
N GLU A 57 -12.14 0.03 0.61
CA GLU A 57 -11.73 1.23 -0.13
C GLU A 57 -10.22 1.21 -0.45
N GLU A 58 -9.38 0.78 0.48
CA GLU A 58 -7.94 0.58 0.24
C GLU A 58 -7.65 -0.51 -0.80
N GLU A 59 -8.35 -1.63 -0.74
CA GLU A 59 -8.23 -2.72 -1.71
C GLU A 59 -8.71 -2.28 -3.11
N GLU A 60 -9.85 -1.59 -3.20
CA GLU A 60 -10.35 -1.01 -4.44
C GLU A 60 -9.37 0.03 -5.01
N ALA A 61 -8.82 0.92 -4.17
CA ALA A 61 -7.84 1.90 -4.61
C ALA A 61 -6.57 1.25 -5.14
N LYS A 62 -6.08 0.17 -4.50
CA LYS A 62 -4.95 -0.63 -4.99
C LYS A 62 -5.27 -1.29 -6.32
N GLN A 63 -6.46 -1.88 -6.47
CA GLN A 63 -6.90 -2.52 -7.72
C GLN A 63 -7.01 -1.49 -8.86
N ARG A 64 -7.57 -0.30 -8.60
CA ARG A 64 -7.66 0.78 -9.58
C ARG A 64 -6.28 1.25 -10.01
N LYS A 65 -5.35 1.45 -9.08
CA LYS A 65 -3.95 1.79 -9.39
C LYS A 65 -3.28 0.72 -10.24
N LEU A 66 -3.45 -0.56 -9.90
CA LEU A 66 -2.92 -1.69 -10.68
C LEU A 66 -3.45 -1.70 -12.12
N GLN A 67 -4.76 -1.48 -12.29
CA GLN A 67 -5.39 -1.42 -13.62
C GLN A 67 -4.88 -0.23 -14.43
N GLU A 68 -4.84 0.96 -13.84
CA GLU A 68 -4.36 2.18 -14.50
C GLU A 68 -2.91 2.03 -14.98
N VAL A 69 -2.03 1.51 -14.12
CA VAL A 69 -0.62 1.28 -14.45
C VAL A 69 -0.47 0.21 -15.53
N GLY A 70 -1.23 -0.89 -15.43
CA GLY A 70 -1.22 -1.94 -16.43
C GLY A 70 -1.67 -1.46 -17.81
N GLU A 71 -2.75 -0.68 -17.87
CA GLU A 71 -3.23 -0.09 -19.11
C GLU A 71 -2.24 0.91 -19.71
N ALA A 72 -1.67 1.79 -18.88
CA ALA A 72 -0.68 2.77 -19.33
C ALA A 72 0.57 2.08 -19.90
N LEU A 73 1.10 1.07 -19.19
CA LEU A 73 2.25 0.30 -19.64
C LEU A 73 1.97 -0.44 -20.95
N THR A 74 0.81 -1.10 -21.05
CA THR A 74 0.44 -1.84 -22.27
C THR A 74 0.33 -0.91 -23.47
N LYS A 75 -0.24 0.30 -23.30
CA LYS A 75 -0.34 1.32 -24.36
C LYS A 75 1.05 1.83 -24.78
N ASP A 76 1.94 2.09 -23.81
CA ASP A 76 3.30 2.56 -24.09
C ASP A 76 4.16 1.50 -24.81
N LEU A 77 4.05 0.23 -24.41
CA LEU A 77 4.74 -0.89 -25.07
C LEU A 77 4.18 -1.20 -26.47
N ALA A 78 2.88 -0.96 -26.70
CA ALA A 78 2.29 -1.09 -28.03
C ALA A 78 2.77 0.00 -28.99
N THR A 79 3.01 1.21 -28.48
CA THR A 79 3.46 2.36 -29.28
C THR A 79 4.97 2.32 -29.54
N ASP A 80 5.74 1.93 -28.54
CA ASP A 80 7.20 1.88 -28.57
C ASP A 80 7.67 0.53 -27.98
N PRO A 81 7.78 -0.51 -28.83
CA PRO A 81 8.09 -1.87 -28.41
C PRO A 81 9.54 -2.04 -27.99
N LEU A 82 9.80 -3.03 -27.13
CA LEU A 82 11.14 -3.32 -26.64
C LEU A 82 12.05 -3.84 -27.78
N PRO A 83 13.31 -3.38 -27.85
CA PRO A 83 14.25 -3.81 -28.89
C PRO A 83 14.66 -5.28 -28.71
N THR A 84 14.62 -6.04 -29.79
CA THR A 84 15.04 -7.44 -29.80
C THR A 84 16.54 -7.61 -30.07
N ASP A 85 17.16 -6.65 -30.75
CA ASP A 85 18.58 -6.69 -31.14
C ASP A 85 19.51 -6.21 -30.01
N PRO A 86 20.62 -6.92 -29.69
CA PRO A 86 21.52 -6.53 -28.61
C PRO A 86 22.08 -5.10 -28.71
N ALA A 87 22.46 -4.64 -29.90
CA ALA A 87 23.00 -3.29 -30.07
C ALA A 87 21.93 -2.21 -29.80
N GLN A 88 20.69 -2.45 -30.21
CA GLN A 88 19.58 -1.55 -29.96
C GLN A 88 19.13 -1.55 -28.49
N ARG A 89 19.35 -2.64 -27.75
CA ARG A 89 19.04 -2.72 -26.31
C ARG A 89 19.87 -1.73 -25.49
N GLU A 90 21.18 -1.65 -25.75
CA GLU A 90 22.06 -0.71 -25.04
C GLU A 90 21.70 0.76 -25.33
N ALA A 91 21.44 1.08 -26.60
CA ALA A 91 21.02 2.42 -26.99
C ALA A 91 19.65 2.80 -26.39
N SER A 92 18.70 1.86 -26.40
CA SER A 92 17.38 2.04 -25.80
C SER A 92 17.47 2.18 -24.28
N PHE A 93 18.34 1.42 -23.62
CA PHE A 93 18.60 1.56 -22.19
C PHE A 93 19.02 3.00 -21.85
N ALA A 94 20.08 3.50 -22.48
CA ALA A 94 20.61 4.84 -22.22
C ALA A 94 19.55 5.93 -22.46
N THR A 95 18.83 5.82 -23.59
CA THR A 95 17.77 6.78 -23.95
C THR A 95 16.63 6.77 -22.94
N ASN A 96 16.19 5.59 -22.50
CA ASN A 96 15.10 5.47 -21.54
C ASN A 96 15.49 5.96 -20.14
N VAL A 97 16.72 5.71 -19.69
CA VAL A 97 17.20 6.25 -18.40
C VAL A 97 17.24 7.78 -18.45
N GLU A 98 17.80 8.38 -19.50
CA GLU A 98 17.85 9.84 -19.66
C GLU A 98 16.44 10.47 -19.66
N LEU A 99 15.51 9.88 -20.44
CA LEU A 99 14.13 10.37 -20.49
C LEU A 99 13.40 10.17 -19.15
N GLY A 100 13.62 9.03 -18.49
CA GLY A 100 13.06 8.75 -17.16
C GLY A 100 13.52 9.78 -16.13
N GLU A 101 14.82 10.11 -16.11
CA GLU A 101 15.38 11.15 -15.25
C GLU A 101 14.80 12.53 -15.57
N ARG A 102 14.72 12.91 -16.85
CA ARG A 102 14.13 14.18 -17.26
C ARG A 102 12.65 14.30 -16.86
N LEU A 103 11.88 13.22 -16.97
CA LEU A 103 10.47 13.20 -16.59
C LEU A 103 10.29 13.14 -15.06
N SER A 104 11.24 12.57 -14.34
CA SER A 104 11.15 12.40 -12.88
C SER A 104 11.09 13.72 -12.11
N VAL A 105 11.61 14.80 -12.69
CA VAL A 105 11.59 16.14 -12.11
C VAL A 105 10.35 16.95 -12.48
N VAL A 106 9.51 16.43 -13.39
CA VAL A 106 8.29 17.11 -13.86
C VAL A 106 7.08 16.62 -13.06
N PRO A 107 6.41 17.49 -12.29
CA PRO A 107 5.22 17.10 -11.53
C PRO A 107 4.10 16.57 -12.44
N GLY A 108 3.47 15.46 -12.08
CA GLY A 108 2.39 14.84 -12.85
C GLY A 108 2.86 13.93 -14.00
N LYS A 109 4.17 13.71 -14.14
CA LYS A 109 4.78 12.82 -15.14
C LYS A 109 5.42 11.56 -14.54
N GLU A 110 5.09 11.24 -13.30
CA GLU A 110 5.66 10.13 -12.53
C GLU A 110 5.43 8.78 -13.22
N LEU A 111 4.21 8.56 -13.73
CA LEU A 111 3.84 7.33 -14.44
C LEU A 111 4.63 7.17 -15.75
N GLU A 112 4.79 8.27 -16.50
CA GLU A 112 5.55 8.27 -17.75
C GLU A 112 7.04 8.04 -17.50
N ALA A 113 7.60 8.66 -16.46
CA ALA A 113 8.97 8.41 -16.00
C ALA A 113 9.17 6.94 -15.64
N ALA A 114 8.23 6.36 -14.88
CA ALA A 114 8.26 4.95 -14.49
C ALA A 114 8.22 4.01 -15.71
N CYS A 115 7.43 4.32 -16.75
CA CYS A 115 7.43 3.55 -18.00
C CYS A 115 8.83 3.52 -18.65
N LYS A 116 9.55 4.65 -18.67
CA LYS A 116 10.90 4.71 -19.22
C LYS A 116 11.88 3.89 -18.37
N PHE A 117 11.86 4.03 -17.05
CA PHE A 117 12.70 3.20 -16.17
C PHE A 117 12.39 1.71 -16.28
N TYR A 118 11.12 1.33 -16.41
CA TYR A 118 10.69 -0.05 -16.66
C TYR A 118 11.25 -0.62 -17.97
N LYS A 119 11.21 0.16 -19.06
CA LYS A 119 11.79 -0.23 -20.35
C LYS A 119 13.29 -0.44 -20.26
N ALA A 120 14.00 0.49 -19.63
CA ALA A 120 15.43 0.36 -19.35
C ALA A 120 15.74 -0.91 -18.54
N LEU A 121 14.96 -1.17 -17.49
CA LEU A 121 15.10 -2.36 -16.66
C LEU A 121 14.88 -3.66 -17.45
N SER A 122 13.94 -3.66 -18.40
CA SER A 122 13.58 -4.83 -19.21
C SER A 122 14.68 -5.25 -20.19
N VAL A 123 15.56 -4.34 -20.57
CA VAL A 123 16.68 -4.60 -21.51
C VAL A 123 18.03 -4.77 -20.81
N TYR A 124 18.10 -4.49 -19.50
CA TYR A 124 19.35 -4.54 -18.73
C TYR A 124 19.73 -5.99 -18.36
N PRO A 125 21.02 -6.39 -18.48
CA PRO A 125 21.44 -7.78 -18.29
C PRO A 125 21.34 -8.25 -16.82
N ASN A 126 21.57 -7.38 -15.84
CA ASN A 126 21.44 -7.71 -14.41
C ASN A 126 20.38 -6.83 -13.71
N PRO A 127 19.08 -7.11 -13.88
CA PRO A 127 18.03 -6.22 -13.43
C PRO A 127 17.95 -6.07 -11.90
N ALA A 128 18.50 -7.02 -11.12
CA ALA A 128 18.55 -6.90 -9.66
C ALA A 128 19.41 -5.71 -9.20
N ASP A 129 20.60 -5.56 -9.79
CA ASP A 129 21.52 -4.46 -9.47
C ASP A 129 20.89 -3.11 -9.83
N LEU A 130 20.29 -3.03 -11.02
CA LEU A 130 19.66 -1.80 -11.50
C LEU A 130 18.45 -1.42 -10.67
N LEU A 131 17.61 -2.39 -10.28
CA LEU A 131 16.49 -2.14 -9.38
C LEU A 131 16.96 -1.63 -8.01
N GLY A 132 18.08 -2.15 -7.51
CA GLY A 132 18.72 -1.67 -6.27
C GLY A 132 19.28 -0.24 -6.40
N ILE A 133 19.74 0.15 -7.58
CA ILE A 133 20.13 1.55 -7.87
C ILE A 133 18.89 2.45 -7.89
N TYR A 134 17.83 2.04 -8.58
CA TYR A 134 16.57 2.81 -8.64
C TYR A 134 15.98 3.03 -7.26
N GLN A 135 15.97 2.02 -6.38
CA GLN A 135 15.48 2.15 -5.02
C GLN A 135 16.15 3.30 -4.23
N ARG A 136 17.40 3.65 -4.57
CA ARG A 136 18.18 4.69 -3.87
C ARG A 136 18.22 6.03 -4.59
N SER A 137 17.99 6.05 -5.90
CA SER A 137 18.21 7.22 -6.76
C SER A 137 16.93 7.82 -7.33
N VAL A 138 15.89 7.01 -7.50
CA VAL A 138 14.60 7.44 -8.06
C VAL A 138 13.66 7.84 -6.91
N PRO A 139 12.89 8.94 -7.05
CA PRO A 139 11.86 9.31 -6.09
C PRO A 139 10.89 8.16 -5.76
N GLU A 140 10.47 8.04 -4.50
CA GLU A 140 9.66 6.93 -4.00
C GLU A 140 8.35 6.73 -4.79
N ASN A 141 7.65 7.81 -5.11
CA ASN A 141 6.43 7.81 -5.91
C ASN A 141 6.62 7.20 -7.32
N ILE A 142 7.79 7.40 -7.94
CA ILE A 142 8.11 6.83 -9.26
C ILE A 142 8.56 5.37 -9.09
N TYR A 143 9.35 5.07 -8.06
CA TYR A 143 9.79 3.72 -7.75
C TYR A 143 8.61 2.78 -7.47
N GLU A 144 7.59 3.24 -6.73
CA GLU A 144 6.35 2.49 -6.52
C GLU A 144 5.68 2.09 -7.84
N TYR A 145 5.61 3.01 -8.81
CA TYR A 145 5.06 2.71 -10.13
C TYR A 145 5.90 1.67 -10.88
N ILE A 146 7.23 1.73 -10.81
CA ILE A 146 8.12 0.72 -11.43
C ILE A 146 7.83 -0.67 -10.84
N VAL A 147 7.74 -0.77 -9.52
CA VAL A 147 7.43 -2.04 -8.84
C VAL A 147 6.04 -2.54 -9.25
N LEU A 148 5.05 -1.65 -9.34
CA LEU A 148 3.70 -2.00 -9.77
C LEU A 148 3.67 -2.52 -11.21
N MET A 149 4.43 -1.89 -12.12
CA MET A 149 4.59 -2.33 -13.50
C MET A 149 5.21 -3.73 -13.59
N ILE A 150 6.25 -4.01 -12.79
CA ILE A 150 6.87 -5.33 -12.72
C ILE A 150 5.87 -6.38 -12.22
N ALA A 151 5.04 -6.04 -11.23
CA ALA A 151 4.03 -6.95 -10.71
C ALA A 151 2.93 -7.28 -11.73
N VAL A 152 2.53 -6.30 -12.54
CA VAL A 152 1.49 -6.48 -13.59
C VAL A 152 2.05 -7.20 -14.82
N TYR A 153 3.25 -6.82 -15.26
CA TYR A 153 3.90 -7.36 -16.44
C TYR A 153 5.40 -7.59 -16.15
N PRO A 154 5.78 -8.76 -15.61
CA PRO A 154 7.15 -9.03 -15.22
C PRO A 154 8.05 -9.17 -16.46
N PRO A 155 9.13 -8.36 -16.59
CA PRO A 155 10.10 -8.51 -17.66
C PRO A 155 10.73 -9.91 -17.66
N THR A 156 11.09 -10.44 -18.82
CA THR A 156 11.66 -11.80 -18.94
C THR A 156 12.93 -12.00 -18.13
N ASN A 157 13.77 -10.96 -18.02
CA ASN A 157 15.00 -10.96 -17.23
C ASN A 157 14.75 -10.86 -15.71
N ILE A 158 13.56 -10.44 -15.27
CA ILE A 158 13.16 -10.37 -13.86
C ILE A 158 12.31 -11.57 -13.43
N ALA A 159 11.53 -12.15 -14.36
CA ALA A 159 10.68 -13.30 -14.07
C ALA A 159 11.47 -14.48 -13.47
N SER A 160 12.73 -14.68 -13.89
CA SER A 160 13.64 -15.69 -13.32
C SER A 160 13.99 -15.41 -11.85
N ILE A 161 14.12 -14.15 -11.44
CA ILE A 161 14.38 -13.74 -10.05
C ILE A 161 13.13 -13.97 -9.20
N ILE A 162 11.97 -13.56 -9.69
CA ILE A 162 10.68 -13.75 -8.99
C ILE A 162 10.41 -15.25 -8.78
N ASN A 163 10.65 -16.07 -9.80
CA ASN A 163 10.49 -17.52 -9.71
C ASN A 163 11.59 -18.20 -8.86
N GLY A 164 12.82 -17.69 -8.89
CA GLY A 164 13.94 -18.18 -8.07
C GLY A 164 13.76 -17.89 -6.57
N VAL A 165 13.13 -16.76 -6.22
CA VAL A 165 12.76 -16.42 -4.83
C VAL A 165 11.61 -17.31 -4.32
N GLN A 166 10.78 -17.88 -5.20
CA GLN A 166 9.73 -18.84 -4.83
C GLN A 166 10.23 -20.28 -4.68
N ASN A 167 11.40 -20.64 -5.23
CA ASN A 167 11.99 -21.98 -5.14
C ASN A 167 13.36 -22.00 -4.41
N PRO A 168 13.45 -21.54 -3.15
CA PRO A 168 14.65 -21.79 -2.35
C PRO A 168 14.74 -23.27 -1.92
N THR A 169 13.68 -24.08 -2.07
CA THR A 169 13.60 -25.48 -1.61
C THR A 169 14.08 -26.53 -2.62
N ALA A 170 14.01 -26.25 -3.93
CA ALA A 170 14.40 -27.23 -4.96
C ALA A 170 15.92 -27.42 -5.03
N ALA A 171 16.69 -26.34 -4.91
CA ALA A 171 18.16 -26.39 -4.94
C ALA A 171 18.76 -27.08 -3.70
N VAL A 172 18.08 -27.00 -2.54
CA VAL A 172 18.51 -27.71 -1.33
C VAL A 172 18.17 -29.19 -1.43
N SER A 173 17.03 -29.55 -2.04
CA SER A 173 16.61 -30.95 -2.13
C SER A 173 17.54 -31.84 -2.97
N GLU A 174 18.09 -31.34 -4.09
CA GLU A 174 19.03 -32.13 -4.91
C GLU A 174 20.40 -32.29 -4.21
N ALA A 175 20.87 -31.24 -3.53
CA ALA A 175 22.11 -31.29 -2.76
C ALA A 175 22.00 -32.17 -1.51
N GLU A 176 20.84 -32.16 -0.84
CA GLU A 176 20.56 -32.97 0.36
C GLU A 176 20.33 -34.45 -0.01
N LEU A 177 19.62 -34.75 -1.10
CA LEU A 177 19.48 -36.12 -1.63
C LEU A 177 20.82 -36.71 -2.10
N ALA A 178 21.69 -35.90 -2.73
CA ALA A 178 23.03 -36.32 -3.12
C ALA A 178 24.00 -36.49 -1.93
N ALA A 179 23.77 -35.77 -0.83
CA ALA A 179 24.52 -35.95 0.41
C ALA A 179 24.03 -37.19 1.20
N MET A 180 22.72 -37.43 1.22
CA MET A 180 22.13 -38.60 1.89
C MET A 180 22.46 -39.91 1.18
N SER A 181 22.57 -39.93 -0.16
CA SER A 181 22.96 -41.15 -0.88
C SER A 181 24.40 -41.56 -0.59
N LYS A 182 25.31 -40.59 -0.39
CA LYS A 182 26.73 -40.87 -0.09
C LYS A 182 26.99 -41.37 1.33
N VAL A 183 26.09 -41.09 2.27
CA VAL A 183 26.21 -41.57 3.65
C VAL A 183 25.77 -43.02 3.79
N ASN A 184 24.88 -43.49 2.91
CA ASN A 184 24.30 -44.84 2.99
C ASN A 184 25.15 -45.93 2.31
N ASP A 185 26.24 -45.56 1.64
CA ASP A 185 27.19 -46.48 0.96
C ASP A 185 28.46 -46.77 1.80
N ILE A 186 28.54 -46.28 3.03
CA ILE A 186 29.74 -46.45 3.89
C ILE A 186 29.56 -47.56 4.95
N ASP A 187 28.32 -48.03 5.17
CA ASP A 187 28.01 -49.12 6.10
C ASP A 187 27.40 -50.34 5.35
N GLU A 188 28.20 -51.00 4.51
CA GLU A 188 28.07 -52.44 4.17
C GLU A 188 29.45 -53.11 4.07
#